data_AF-A0AAE4Q656-F1
#
_entry.id   AF-A0AAE4Q656-F1
#
_cell.length_a   1.000
_cell.length_b   1.000
_cell.length_c   1.000
_cell.angle_alpha   90.00
_cell.angle_beta   90.00
_cell.angle_gamma   90.00
#
_symmetry.space_group_name_H-M   'P 1'
#
loop_
_entity.id
_entity.type
_entity.pdbx_description
1 polymer ?
#
loop_
_entity_poly.entity_id
_entity_poly.type
_entity_poly.pdbx_seq_one_letter_code
_entity_poly.pdbx_strand_id
1 'polypeptide(L)'
;MHTKTLKVRVKDKHQIVLTQQARSVNFVWNYINELSSRSIKERGRFLSAFDIHPYTKGANKELGLHSQTLQCIAKEYVTRRVQFKKVRLNWRKSGGAKRSLGWIPINTGAAK
;
A
#
# COMPACT_ATOMS: atom_id res chain seq x y z
N MET A 1 -4.21 20.01 9.65
CA MET A 1 -3.36 19.88 8.44
C MET A 1 -4.23 20.10 7.22
N HIS A 2 -3.82 20.98 6.31
CA HIS A 2 -4.55 21.23 5.06
C HIS A 2 -4.02 20.29 3.96
N THR A 3 -4.85 19.35 3.50
CA THR A 3 -4.49 18.42 2.42
C THR A 3 -4.61 19.14 1.07
N LYS A 4 -3.48 19.38 0.40
CA LYS A 4 -3.44 19.95 -0.95
C LYS A 4 -3.49 18.84 -1.99
N THR A 5 -4.45 18.90 -2.90
CA THR A 5 -4.58 17.93 -4.01
C THR A 5 -4.14 18.60 -5.31
N LEU A 6 -3.12 18.05 -5.96
CA LEU A 6 -2.63 18.51 -7.27
C LEU A 6 -3.21 17.63 -8.38
N LYS A 7 -3.65 18.25 -9.48
CA LYS A 7 -4.05 17.56 -10.71
C LYS A 7 -2.98 17.81 -11.77
N VAL A 8 -2.19 16.80 -12.09
CA VAL A 8 -1.10 16.90 -13.08
C VAL A 8 -1.24 15.83 -14.14
N ARG A 9 -0.88 16.15 -15.39
CA ARG A 9 -0.79 15.17 -16.47
C ARG A 9 0.64 14.64 -16.53
N VAL A 10 0.79 13.33 -16.39
CA VAL A 10 2.09 12.65 -16.59
C VAL A 10 2.18 12.20 -18.05
N LYS A 11 3.36 12.32 -18.66
CA LYS A 11 3.60 11.90 -20.04
C LYS A 11 3.43 10.36 -20.17
N ASP A 12 2.73 9.93 -21.22
CA ASP A 12 2.25 8.55 -21.37
C ASP A 12 3.39 7.50 -21.47
N LYS A 13 4.62 7.92 -21.78
CA LYS A 13 5.81 7.05 -21.82
C LYS A 13 6.02 6.24 -20.53
N HIS A 14 5.64 6.77 -19.38
CA HIS A 14 5.83 6.11 -18.08
C HIS A 14 4.58 5.36 -17.59
N GLN A 15 3.49 5.34 -18.36
CA GLN A 15 2.22 4.73 -17.95
C GLN A 15 2.38 3.24 -17.58
N ILE A 16 3.17 2.50 -18.35
CA ILE A 16 3.40 1.05 -18.14
C ILE A 16 4.07 0.83 -16.77
N VAL A 17 5.12 1.62 -16.47
CA VAL A 17 5.87 1.53 -15.21
C VAL A 17 4.98 1.88 -14.02
N LEU A 18 4.21 2.97 -14.11
CA LEU A 18 3.30 3.38 -13.04
C LEU A 18 2.18 2.35 -12.82
N THR A 19 1.68 1.75 -13.90
CA THR A 19 0.68 0.68 -13.81
C THR A 19 1.27 -0.54 -13.12
N GLN A 20 2.50 -0.92 -13.45
CA GLN A 20 3.19 -2.04 -12.83
C GLN A 20 3.43 -1.77 -11.33
N GLN A 21 3.93 -0.60 -10.98
CA GLN A 21 4.11 -0.20 -9.57
C GLN A 21 2.80 -0.20 -8.80
N ALA A 22 1.71 0.33 -9.38
CA ALA A 22 0.40 0.30 -8.75
C ALA A 22 -0.11 -1.13 -8.51
N ARG A 23 0.19 -2.07 -9.40
CA ARG A 23 -0.12 -3.50 -9.20
C ARG A 23 0.71 -4.10 -8.06
N SER A 24 2.01 -3.81 -7.99
CA SER A 24 2.87 -4.22 -6.88
C SER A 24 2.38 -3.66 -5.55
N VAL A 25 1.97 -2.39 -5.50
CA VAL A 25 1.39 -1.75 -4.31
C VAL A 25 0.11 -2.47 -3.87
N ASN A 26 -0.76 -2.86 -4.81
CA ASN A 26 -1.97 -3.63 -4.51
C ASN A 26 -1.67 -4.99 -3.93
N PHE A 27 -0.65 -5.66 -4.45
CA PHE A 27 -0.21 -6.96 -3.96
C PHE A 27 0.23 -6.86 -2.50
N VAL A 28 1.11 -5.91 -2.18
CA VAL A 28 1.58 -5.65 -0.81
C VAL A 28 0.42 -5.29 0.11
N TRP A 29 -0.50 -4.44 -0.35
CA TRP A 29 -1.71 -4.09 0.42
C TRP A 29 -2.54 -5.32 0.78
N ASN A 30 -2.79 -6.20 -0.20
CA ASN A 30 -3.56 -7.41 0.02
C ASN A 30 -2.84 -8.36 0.99
N TYR A 31 -1.53 -8.53 0.84
CA TYR A 31 -0.70 -9.31 1.76
C TYR A 31 -0.80 -8.79 3.20
N ILE A 32 -0.63 -7.49 3.42
CA ILE A 32 -0.74 -6.87 4.76
C ILE A 32 -2.16 -7.05 5.31
N ASN A 33 -3.17 -6.92 4.46
CA ASN A 33 -4.56 -7.09 4.86
C ASN A 33 -4.88 -8.52 5.32
N GLU A 34 -4.34 -9.52 4.63
CA GLU A 34 -4.42 -10.93 5.01
C GLU A 34 -3.67 -11.19 6.32
N LEU A 35 -2.41 -10.73 6.41
CA LEU A 35 -1.57 -10.87 7.59
C LEU A 35 -2.25 -10.27 8.84
N SER A 36 -2.80 -9.06 8.73
CA SER A 36 -3.52 -8.42 9.82
C SER A 36 -4.78 -9.22 10.19
N SER A 37 -5.56 -9.69 9.21
CA SER A 37 -6.75 -10.48 9.47
C SER A 37 -6.42 -11.80 10.18
N ARG A 38 -5.33 -12.46 9.78
CA ARG A 38 -4.84 -13.69 10.38
C ARG A 38 -4.35 -13.46 11.81
N SER A 39 -3.57 -12.41 12.05
CA SER A 39 -3.07 -12.04 13.38
C SER A 39 -4.21 -11.76 14.37
N ILE A 40 -5.28 -11.09 13.91
CA ILE A 40 -6.46 -10.84 14.73
C ILE A 40 -7.19 -12.16 15.03
N LYS A 41 -7.37 -13.04 14.04
CA LYS A 41 -8.06 -14.32 14.22
C LYS A 41 -7.30 -15.28 15.15
N GLU A 42 -5.98 -15.38 14.98
CA GLU A 42 -5.16 -16.36 15.70
C GLU A 42 -4.66 -15.86 17.06
N ARG A 43 -4.36 -14.56 17.18
CA ARG A 43 -3.71 -13.98 18.36
C ARG A 43 -4.53 -12.89 19.04
N GLY A 44 -5.65 -12.47 18.45
CA GLY A 44 -6.46 -11.35 18.96
C GLY A 44 -5.74 -9.99 18.91
N ARG A 45 -4.65 -9.86 18.14
CA ARG A 45 -3.81 -8.66 18.15
C ARG A 45 -3.97 -7.85 16.87
N PHE A 46 -4.12 -6.54 17.05
CA PHE A 46 -4.08 -5.58 15.96
C PHE A 46 -2.64 -5.14 15.72
N LEU A 47 -2.06 -5.56 14.60
CA LEU A 47 -0.69 -5.18 14.24
C LEU A 47 -0.57 -3.67 14.01
N SER A 48 0.47 -3.06 14.57
CA SER A 48 0.90 -1.70 14.26
C SER A 48 1.70 -1.65 12.94
N ALA A 49 2.02 -0.46 12.45
CA ALA A 49 2.85 -0.32 11.25
C ALA A 49 4.25 -0.90 11.47
N PHE A 50 4.80 -0.75 12.68
CA PHE A 50 6.09 -1.29 13.06
C PHE A 50 6.11 -2.81 13.08
N ASP A 51 5.02 -3.44 13.55
CA ASP A 51 4.90 -4.90 13.55
C ASP A 51 4.80 -5.49 12.14
N ILE A 52 4.28 -4.72 11.19
CA ILE A 52 4.13 -5.14 9.78
C ILE A 52 5.46 -5.02 9.02
N HIS A 53 6.32 -4.05 9.36
CA HIS A 53 7.56 -3.78 8.63
C HIS A 53 8.48 -5.02 8.46
N PRO A 54 8.76 -5.83 9.49
CA PRO A 54 9.59 -7.03 9.37
C PRO A 54 9.09 -8.01 8.30
N TYR A 55 7.77 -8.15 8.14
CA TYR A 55 7.15 -9.06 7.17
C TYR A 55 7.24 -8.60 5.72
N THR A 56 7.50 -7.30 5.51
CA THR A 56 7.63 -6.71 4.16
C THR A 56 9.07 -6.37 3.81
N LYS A 57 10.02 -6.63 4.72
CA LYS A 57 11.44 -6.32 4.53
C LYS A 57 12.00 -7.17 3.39
N GLY A 58 12.68 -6.53 2.43
CA GLY A 58 13.32 -7.18 1.29
C GLY A 58 12.43 -7.35 0.04
N ALA A 59 11.10 -7.26 0.18
CA ALA A 59 10.16 -7.37 -0.94
C ALA A 59 10.31 -6.24 -1.98
N ASN A 60 11.03 -5.18 -1.64
CA ASN A 60 11.23 -4.01 -2.50
C ASN A 60 12.00 -4.37 -3.79
N LYS A 61 13.00 -5.25 -3.69
CA LYS A 61 13.82 -5.67 -4.84
C LYS A 61 13.02 -6.47 -5.84
N GLU A 62 12.23 -7.43 -5.35
CA GLU A 62 11.41 -8.32 -6.19
C GLU A 62 10.24 -7.58 -6.84
N LEU A 63 9.63 -6.65 -6.12
CA LEU A 63 8.45 -5.92 -6.58
C LEU A 63 8.79 -4.68 -7.42
N GLY A 64 10.08 -4.34 -7.55
CA GLY A 64 10.53 -3.12 -8.22
C GLY A 64 10.05 -1.84 -7.54
N LEU A 65 9.84 -1.89 -6.22
CA LEU A 65 9.37 -0.76 -5.42
C LEU A 65 10.51 -0.17 -4.60
N HIS A 66 10.42 1.11 -4.28
CA HIS A 66 11.32 1.72 -3.32
C HIS A 66 11.00 1.19 -1.90
N SER A 67 12.02 1.02 -1.05
CA SER A 67 11.84 0.47 0.31
C SER A 67 10.87 1.30 1.16
N GLN A 68 10.92 2.62 1.01
CA GLN A 68 10.05 3.54 1.75
C GLN A 68 8.58 3.44 1.32
N THR A 69 8.31 3.00 0.08
CA THR A 69 6.94 2.77 -0.41
C THR A 69 6.26 1.69 0.44
N LEU A 70 6.96 0.60 0.76
CA LEU A 70 6.41 -0.48 1.60
C LEU A 70 6.03 0.02 3.00
N GLN A 71 6.89 0.83 3.61
CA GLN A 71 6.63 1.44 4.92
C GLN A 71 5.40 2.36 4.88
N CYS A 72 5.26 3.15 3.80
CA CYS A 72 4.11 4.00 3.61
C CYS A 72 2.81 3.19 3.43
N ILE A 73 2.86 2.06 2.73
CA ILE A 73 1.70 1.17 2.59
C ILE A 73 1.27 0.62 3.96
N ALA A 74 2.22 0.16 4.77
CA ALA A 74 1.94 -0.36 6.11
C ALA A 74 1.31 0.73 7.01
N LYS A 75 1.88 1.94 7.00
CA LYS A 75 1.33 3.08 7.74
C LYS A 75 -0.08 3.45 7.28
N GLU A 76 -0.29 3.52 5.97
CA GLU A 76 -1.59 3.85 5.37
C GLU A 76 -2.63 2.79 5.75
N TYR A 77 -2.28 1.51 5.64
CA TYR A 77 -3.17 0.41 6.02
C TYR A 77 -3.67 0.54 7.47
N VAL A 78 -2.76 0.75 8.41
CA VAL A 78 -3.10 0.90 9.84
C VAL A 78 -3.95 2.14 10.06
N THR A 79 -3.60 3.26 9.42
CA THR A 79 -4.37 4.52 9.50
C THR A 79 -5.81 4.31 9.04
N ARG A 80 -6.01 3.67 7.88
CA ARG A 80 -7.35 3.40 7.34
C ARG A 80 -8.12 2.38 8.18
N ARG A 81 -7.46 1.34 8.68
CA ARG A 81 -8.07 0.34 9.56
C ARG A 81 -8.65 1.00 10.82
N VAL A 82 -7.89 1.89 11.45
CA VAL A 82 -8.30 2.65 12.63
C VAL A 82 -9.40 3.66 12.28
N GLN A 83 -9.20 4.45 11.22
CA GLN A 83 -10.18 5.44 10.76
C GLN A 83 -11.57 4.83 10.52
N PHE A 84 -11.62 3.69 9.83
CA PHE A 84 -12.88 3.02 9.49
C PHE A 84 -13.35 2.01 10.53
N LYS A 85 -12.59 1.80 11.62
CA LYS A 85 -12.89 0.83 12.70
C LYS A 85 -13.22 -0.57 12.16
N LYS A 86 -12.45 -1.05 11.18
CA LYS A 86 -12.67 -2.36 10.55
C LYS A 86 -11.59 -3.36 10.94
N VAL A 87 -11.96 -4.62 11.10
CA VAL A 87 -11.02 -5.74 11.31
C VAL A 87 -10.18 -5.98 10.04
N ARG A 88 -10.82 -5.89 8.87
CA ARG A 88 -10.20 -6.10 7.56
C ARG A 88 -10.70 -5.05 6.56
N LEU A 89 -9.81 -4.58 5.69
CA LEU A 89 -10.16 -3.65 4.61
C LEU A 89 -10.52 -4.41 3.33
N ASN A 90 -11.12 -3.72 2.35
CA ASN A 90 -11.44 -4.33 1.07
C ASN A 90 -10.18 -4.74 0.30
N TRP A 91 -10.28 -5.88 -0.38
CA TRP A 91 -9.23 -6.34 -1.31
C TRP A 91 -9.11 -5.39 -2.49
N ARG A 92 -7.88 -5.12 -2.92
CA ARG A 92 -7.60 -4.34 -4.13
C ARG A 92 -7.50 -5.26 -5.34
N LYS A 93 -8.17 -4.87 -6.42
CA LYS A 93 -8.23 -5.63 -7.69
C LYS A 93 -7.36 -4.94 -8.73
N SER A 94 -6.42 -5.68 -9.30
CA SER A 94 -5.44 -5.12 -10.25
C SER A 94 -5.88 -5.19 -11.73
N GLY A 95 -6.94 -5.93 -12.04
CA GLY A 95 -7.45 -6.14 -13.41
C GLY A 95 -8.97 -6.15 -13.49
N GLY A 96 -9.47 -6.26 -14.73
CA GLY A 96 -10.90 -6.27 -15.06
C GLY A 96 -11.58 -4.90 -15.02
N ALA A 97 -12.85 -4.86 -15.44
CA ALA A 97 -13.66 -3.63 -15.49
C ALA A 97 -13.86 -2.97 -14.11
N LYS A 98 -13.84 -3.75 -13.03
CA LYS A 98 -13.97 -3.29 -11.64
C LYS A 98 -12.61 -3.15 -10.92
N ARG A 99 -11.53 -2.87 -11.65
CA ARG A 99 -10.19 -2.68 -11.06
C ARG A 99 -10.17 -1.50 -10.10
N SER A 100 -9.38 -1.62 -9.04
CA SER A 100 -9.13 -0.51 -8.12
C SER A 100 -8.26 0.55 -8.79
N LEU A 101 -8.48 1.82 -8.43
CA LEU A 101 -7.63 2.92 -8.88
C LEU A 101 -6.18 2.67 -8.44
N GLY A 102 -5.25 2.92 -9.36
CA GLY A 102 -3.82 2.85 -9.06
C GLY A 102 -3.45 3.95 -8.07
N TRP A 103 -2.65 3.60 -7.07
CA TRP A 103 -2.08 4.55 -6.12
C TRP A 103 -0.68 4.06 -5.78
N ILE A 104 0.24 4.99 -5.64
CA ILE A 104 1.64 4.71 -5.35
C ILE A 104 2.04 5.72 -4.27
N PRO A 105 2.25 5.29 -3.02
CA PRO A 105 2.68 6.20 -1.98
C PRO A 105 4.15 6.56 -2.20
N ILE A 106 4.40 7.86 -2.30
CA ILE A 106 5.74 8.45 -2.42
C ILE A 106 6.01 9.18 -1.12
N ASN A 107 7.20 8.99 -0.57
CA ASN A 107 7.64 9.73 0.60
C ASN A 107 8.64 10.80 0.16
N THR A 108 8.48 12.01 0.69
CA THR A 108 9.27 13.20 0.33
C THR A 108 10.77 13.03 0.55
N GLY A 109 11.20 12.10 1.41
CA GLY A 109 12.63 11.77 1.58
C GLY A 109 13.33 11.24 0.31
N ALA A 110 12.56 10.84 -0.71
CA ALA A 110 13.05 10.41 -2.01
C ALA A 110 12.95 11.49 -3.10
N ALA A 111 12.34 12.65 -2.81
CA ALA A 111 12.26 13.77 -3.75
C ALA A 111 13.53 14.62 -3.58
N LYS A 112 14.43 14.53 -4.56
CA LYS A 112 15.58 15.43 -4.71
C LYS A 112 15.31 16.38 -5.87
#